data_AF-A0A7V9N858-F1
#
_entry.id   AF-A0A7V9N858-F1
#
_cell.length_a   1.000
_cell.length_b   1.000
_cell.length_c   1.000
_cell.angle_alpha   90.00
_cell.angle_beta   90.00
_cell.angle_gamma   90.00
#
_symmetry.space_group_name_H-M   'P 1'
#
loop_
_entity.id
_entity.type
_entity.pdbx_description
1 polymer ?
#
loop_
_entity_poly.entity_id
_entity_poly.type
_entity_poly.pdbx_seq_one_letter_code
_entity_poly.pdbx_strand_id
1 'polypeptide(L)'
;MAYRFLLETPEPMAEAASIAVERVGDAQVVVVRPSHGLGIDDPYVDITVAAHSLRVVDSLYDWYRSIASPRPDLRMVLHGGERHALETVERDRMVALIRRDQPWVERSIPHVGDHDPTDQPAGFSVGPGAPVDPRGGGRESALDRGGVMVAARTESQADGMAPLGPARSVRFRAINYLLIQVNDLVRAENFYQEFFAMELLGRVKRGPDGTMLPMPRDYSWERAMQTGDMADLTFLGNGPLILAVERMGLGVVLNQGPLGMVSLGVDSHTFARLKGEVLMRPLTVLRSGIASFVFRDALNVTWEIAVAGSVPLIPV
;
A
#
# COMPACT_ATOMS: atom_id res chain seq x y z
N MET A 1 11.43 5.44 5.88
CA MET A 1 10.59 6.18 6.83
C MET A 1 10.21 7.47 6.14
N ALA A 2 8.92 7.76 5.94
CA ALA A 2 8.52 8.98 5.23
C ALA A 2 8.35 10.12 6.24
N TYR A 3 9.15 11.18 6.10
CA TYR A 3 9.03 12.43 6.85
C TYR A 3 8.06 13.35 6.13
N ARG A 4 7.21 14.04 6.90
CA ARG A 4 6.36 15.09 6.38
C ARG A 4 6.48 16.32 7.26
N PHE A 5 6.65 17.47 6.62
CA PHE A 5 6.69 18.77 7.28
C PHE A 5 6.16 19.84 6.32
N LEU A 6 5.83 20.99 6.88
CA LEU A 6 5.44 22.17 6.12
C LEU A 6 6.65 23.11 6.02
N LEU A 7 6.84 23.71 4.86
CA LEU A 7 7.81 24.75 4.62
C LEU A 7 7.02 26.03 4.27
N GLU A 8 7.05 27.00 5.17
CA GLU A 8 6.44 28.31 5.00
C GLU A 8 7.46 29.22 4.30
N THR A 9 7.11 29.70 3.12
CA THR A 9 8.01 30.48 2.24
C THR A 9 7.29 31.71 1.70
N PRO A 10 7.97 32.84 1.47
CA PRO A 10 7.41 33.93 0.69
C PRO A 10 7.01 33.42 -0.71
N GLU A 11 5.86 33.83 -1.21
CA GLU A 11 5.31 33.40 -2.51
C GLU A 11 6.32 33.54 -3.66
N PRO A 12 7.10 34.63 -3.79
CA PRO A 12 8.11 34.76 -4.85
C PRO A 12 9.23 33.71 -4.78
N MET A 13 9.42 33.07 -3.63
CA MET A 13 10.45 32.06 -3.38
C MET A 13 9.91 30.62 -3.47
N ALA A 14 8.60 30.44 -3.66
CA ALA A 14 7.95 29.14 -3.58
C ALA A 14 8.44 28.16 -4.65
N GLU A 15 8.63 28.63 -5.88
CA GLU A 15 9.15 27.83 -6.99
C GLU A 15 10.59 27.40 -6.72
N ALA A 16 11.45 28.32 -6.30
CA ALA A 16 12.84 28.04 -5.97
C ALA A 16 12.98 27.07 -4.78
N ALA A 17 12.12 27.21 -3.77
CA ALA A 17 12.04 26.30 -2.63
C ALA A 17 11.60 24.89 -3.08
N SER A 18 10.62 24.79 -3.98
CA SER A 18 10.15 23.52 -4.54
C SER A 18 11.25 22.81 -5.32
N ILE A 19 12.01 23.55 -6.14
CA ILE A 19 13.18 23.02 -6.85
C ILE A 19 14.24 22.50 -5.87
N ALA A 20 14.49 23.22 -4.77
CA ALA A 20 15.44 22.79 -3.75
C ALA A 20 14.99 21.50 -3.04
N VAL A 21 13.68 21.32 -2.83
CA VAL A 21 13.11 20.08 -2.29
C VAL A 21 13.28 18.92 -3.27
N GLU A 22 12.82 19.09 -4.51
CA GLU A 22 12.79 18.03 -5.53
C GLU A 22 14.17 17.63 -6.06
N ARG A 23 15.19 18.48 -5.86
CA ARG A 23 16.59 18.12 -6.12
C ARG A 23 17.00 16.86 -5.37
N VAL A 24 16.39 16.60 -4.21
CA VAL A 24 16.58 15.36 -3.48
C VAL A 24 15.60 14.35 -4.04
N GLY A 25 16.09 13.39 -4.83
CA GLY A 25 15.24 12.47 -5.61
C GLY A 25 14.32 11.53 -4.79
N ASP A 26 14.35 11.62 -3.46
CA ASP A 26 13.43 10.92 -2.56
C ASP A 26 12.50 11.86 -1.76
N ALA A 27 12.49 13.15 -2.11
CA ALA A 27 11.62 14.21 -1.57
C ALA A 27 10.76 14.84 -2.68
N GLN A 28 9.54 15.25 -2.33
CA GLN A 28 8.58 15.84 -3.25
C GLN A 28 7.73 16.91 -2.55
N VAL A 29 7.31 17.91 -3.33
CA VAL A 29 6.27 18.85 -2.94
C VAL A 29 4.91 18.22 -3.22
N VAL A 30 4.08 18.09 -2.18
CA VAL A 30 2.76 17.44 -2.26
C VAL A 30 1.66 18.47 -2.52
N VAL A 31 1.74 19.62 -1.85
CA VAL A 31 0.74 20.70 -1.93
C VAL A 31 1.46 22.03 -1.74
N VAL A 32 1.10 23.02 -2.56
CA VAL A 32 1.39 24.43 -2.31
C VAL A 32 0.06 25.14 -2.11
N ARG A 33 -0.08 25.89 -1.02
CA ARG A 33 -1.32 26.61 -0.69
C ARG A 33 -0.99 27.94 -0.01
N PRO A 34 -1.92 28.91 0.02
CA PRO A 34 -1.75 30.11 0.83
C PRO A 34 -1.44 29.75 2.29
N SER A 35 -0.48 30.44 2.90
CA SER A 35 -0.15 30.23 4.32
C SER A 35 -1.32 30.62 5.20
N HIS A 36 -1.54 29.85 6.26
CA HIS A 36 -2.61 30.08 7.23
C HIS A 36 -2.22 31.11 8.30
N GLY A 37 -1.03 31.71 8.24
CA GLY A 37 -0.61 32.63 9.29
C GLY A 37 0.49 33.56 8.85
N LEU A 38 0.11 34.77 8.42
CA LEU A 38 0.77 36.05 8.71
C LEU A 38 -0.03 37.20 8.05
N GLY A 39 -1.32 37.31 8.38
CA GLY A 39 -2.15 38.44 7.91
C GLY A 39 -2.52 38.41 6.42
N ILE A 40 -3.38 39.35 6.03
CA ILE A 40 -3.94 39.47 4.66
C ILE A 40 -2.91 40.08 3.68
N ASP A 41 -1.87 40.72 4.20
CA ASP A 41 -0.95 41.57 3.43
C ASP A 41 0.46 40.95 3.22
N ASP A 42 0.70 39.72 3.69
CA ASP A 42 2.02 39.06 3.58
C ASP A 42 1.88 37.74 2.80
N PRO A 43 2.27 37.68 1.50
CA PRO A 43 2.01 36.53 0.65
C PRO A 43 3.00 35.41 0.96
N TYR A 44 2.76 34.68 2.04
CA TYR A 44 3.43 33.42 2.32
C TYR A 44 2.62 32.26 1.77
N VAL A 45 3.33 31.20 1.38
CA VAL A 45 2.73 29.92 0.99
C VAL A 45 3.25 28.80 1.88
N ASP A 46 2.35 27.88 2.20
CA ASP A 46 2.67 26.61 2.83
C ASP A 46 2.98 25.59 1.74
N ILE A 47 4.23 25.12 1.73
CA ILE A 47 4.69 24.02 0.88
C ILE A 47 4.72 22.75 1.74
N THR A 48 3.84 21.80 1.45
CA THR A 48 3.87 20.48 2.09
C THR A 48 4.95 19.62 1.44
N VAL A 49 5.96 19.25 2.22
CA VAL A 49 7.06 18.40 1.77
C VAL A 49 6.89 17.00 2.31
N ALA A 50 7.00 15.99 1.44
CA ALA A 50 7.11 14.58 1.82
C ALA A 50 8.46 14.04 1.35
N ALA A 51 9.22 13.41 2.24
CA ALA A 51 10.56 12.92 1.93
C ALA A 51 10.85 11.56 2.59
N HIS A 52 11.58 10.67 1.92
CA HIS A 52 11.99 9.37 2.50
C HIS A 52 13.28 9.46 3.31
N SER A 53 14.00 10.58 3.20
CA SER A 53 15.17 10.91 3.98
C SER A 53 15.16 12.39 4.38
N LEU A 54 15.90 12.72 5.44
CA LEU A 54 16.09 14.11 5.87
C LEU A 54 17.21 14.84 5.09
N ARG A 55 17.71 14.25 3.99
CA ARG A 55 18.63 14.92 3.05
C ARG A 55 18.01 16.15 2.41
N VAL A 56 16.67 16.22 2.36
CA VAL A 56 15.93 17.41 1.97
C VAL A 56 16.26 18.62 2.83
N VAL A 57 16.57 18.43 4.12
CA VAL A 57 17.02 19.50 5.01
C VAL A 57 18.38 20.03 4.57
N ASP A 58 19.31 19.16 4.20
CA ASP A 58 20.61 19.58 3.65
C ASP A 58 20.44 20.47 2.42
N SER A 59 19.64 19.99 1.46
CA SER A 59 19.37 20.70 0.21
C SER A 59 18.71 22.06 0.44
N LEU A 60 17.75 22.15 1.37
CA LEU A 60 17.10 23.40 1.74
C LEU A 60 18.08 24.39 2.40
N TYR A 61 18.96 23.93 3.29
CA TYR A 61 19.96 24.81 3.92
C TYR A 61 21.05 25.25 2.94
N ASP A 62 21.48 24.37 2.04
CA ASP A 62 22.46 24.71 0.99
C ASP A 62 21.88 25.75 0.03
N TRP A 63 20.63 25.55 -0.40
CA TRP A 63 19.92 26.54 -1.20
C TRP A 63 19.72 27.85 -0.44
N TYR A 64 19.24 27.81 0.80
CA TYR A 64 19.03 29.00 1.63
C TYR A 64 20.30 29.83 1.82
N ARG A 65 21.44 29.16 2.07
CA ARG A 65 22.74 29.83 2.22
C ARG A 65 23.27 30.42 0.92
N SER A 66 22.84 29.90 -0.24
CA SER A 66 23.19 30.44 -1.56
C SER A 66 22.48 31.75 -1.90
N ILE A 67 21.40 32.09 -1.18
CA ILE A 67 20.66 33.34 -1.38
C ILE A 67 21.47 34.51 -0.81
N ALA A 68 21.65 35.56 -1.62
CA ALA A 68 22.34 36.79 -1.23
C ALA A 68 21.55 37.55 -0.14
N SER A 69 22.26 38.26 0.73
CA SER A 69 21.62 39.07 1.78
C SER A 69 20.88 40.29 1.20
N PRO A 70 19.72 40.69 1.77
CA PRO A 70 19.05 40.06 2.91
C PRO A 70 18.32 38.77 2.52
N ARG A 71 18.44 37.74 3.36
CA ARG A 71 17.80 36.45 3.10
C ARG A 71 16.30 36.52 3.41
N PRO A 72 15.45 35.84 2.62
CA PRO A 72 14.03 35.75 2.92
C PRO A 72 13.79 34.97 4.22
N ASP A 73 12.72 35.31 4.93
CA ASP A 73 12.29 34.53 6.09
C ASP A 73 11.66 33.22 5.61
N LEU A 74 12.37 32.12 5.83
CA LEU A 74 11.97 30.77 5.47
C LEU A 74 11.83 29.95 6.74
N ARG A 75 10.71 29.25 6.91
CA ARG A 75 10.41 28.56 8.16
C ARG A 75 9.95 27.15 7.92
N MET A 76 10.43 26.21 8.73
CA MET A 76 9.86 24.88 8.82
C MET A 76 8.79 24.87 9.89
N VAL A 77 7.60 24.40 9.53
CA VAL A 77 6.47 24.23 10.43
C VAL A 77 6.29 22.74 10.71
N LEU A 78 6.43 22.42 11.99
CA LEU A 78 6.29 21.08 12.53
C LEU A 78 4.81 20.73 12.76
N HIS A 79 4.49 19.45 12.92
CA HIS A 79 3.14 18.96 13.20
C HIS A 79 2.55 19.58 14.48
N GLY A 80 3.37 19.83 15.49
CA GLY A 80 2.97 20.59 16.69
C GLY A 80 2.55 22.05 16.43
N GLY A 81 2.70 22.56 15.21
CA GLY A 81 2.42 23.95 14.83
C GLY A 81 3.55 24.92 15.15
N GLU A 82 4.64 24.43 15.73
CA GLU A 82 5.85 25.21 16.00
C GLU A 82 6.52 25.61 14.68
N ARG A 83 6.93 26.88 14.58
CA ARG A 83 7.60 27.46 13.41
C ARG A 83 9.06 27.72 13.74
N HIS A 84 9.95 27.19 12.93
CA HIS A 84 11.39 27.34 13.09
C HIS A 84 11.99 27.99 11.85
N ALA A 85 12.49 29.22 12.00
CA ALA A 85 13.20 29.90 10.92
C ALA A 85 14.52 29.18 10.58
N LEU A 86 14.79 29.00 9.28
CA LEU A 86 16.03 28.40 8.80
C LEU A 86 17.26 29.22 9.18
N GLU A 87 17.10 30.54 9.41
CA GLU A 87 18.19 31.42 9.86
C GLU A 87 18.63 31.15 11.29
N THR A 88 17.70 30.77 12.17
CA THR A 88 17.94 30.73 13.63
C THR A 88 18.24 29.32 14.14
N VAL A 89 17.85 28.29 13.38
CA VAL A 89 18.04 26.89 13.75
C VAL A 89 19.14 26.28 12.90
N GLU A 90 20.12 25.65 13.53
CA GLU A 90 21.16 24.90 12.82
C GLU A 90 20.60 23.62 12.20
N ARG A 91 21.18 23.22 11.08
CA ARG A 91 20.79 22.06 10.26
C ARG A 91 20.55 20.78 11.08
N ASP A 92 21.52 20.39 11.90
CA ASP A 92 21.44 19.16 12.70
C ASP A 92 20.32 19.23 13.74
N ARG A 93 20.08 20.43 14.28
CA ARG A 93 18.99 20.67 15.22
C ARG A 93 17.63 20.59 14.52
N MET A 94 17.50 21.10 13.30
CA MET A 94 16.29 20.98 12.50
C MET A 94 15.96 19.51 12.20
N VAL A 95 16.96 18.71 11.81
CA VAL A 95 16.82 17.27 11.62
C VAL A 95 16.33 16.58 12.90
N ALA A 96 16.89 16.93 14.06
CA ALA A 96 16.47 16.39 15.35
C ALA A 96 15.03 16.77 15.71
N LEU A 97 14.62 18.02 15.43
CA LEU A 97 13.26 18.50 15.64
C LEU A 97 12.25 17.73 14.79
N ILE A 98 12.49 17.59 13.48
CA ILE A 98 11.60 16.83 12.58
C ILE A 98 11.45 15.38 13.02
N ARG A 99 12.55 14.75 13.48
CA ARG A 99 12.52 13.36 13.96
C ARG A 99 11.64 13.19 15.20
N ARG A 100 11.67 14.15 16.13
CA ARG A 100 10.90 14.11 17.37
C ARG A 100 9.42 14.42 17.16
N ASP A 101 9.12 15.26 16.17
CA ASP A 101 7.77 15.73 15.85
C ASP A 101 6.93 14.72 15.04
N GLN A 102 7.51 13.56 14.65
CA GLN A 102 6.73 12.55 13.94
C GLN A 102 5.77 11.81 14.90
N PRO A 103 4.45 11.79 14.64
CA PRO A 103 3.43 11.24 15.55
C PRO A 103 3.54 9.72 15.79
N TRP A 104 4.33 8.99 15.00
CA TRP A 104 4.58 7.58 15.21
C TRP A 104 5.76 7.29 16.14
N VAL A 105 6.67 8.24 16.37
CA VAL A 105 7.88 8.01 17.18
C VAL A 105 7.53 7.80 18.66
N GLU A 106 6.48 8.46 19.18
CA GLU A 106 6.03 8.25 20.56
C GLU A 106 5.26 6.94 20.77
N ARG A 107 4.73 6.31 19.71
CA ARG A 107 3.91 5.08 19.81
C ARG A 107 4.59 3.81 19.29
N SER A 108 5.80 3.89 18.73
CA SER A 108 6.48 2.76 18.09
C SER A 108 7.91 2.49 18.57
N ILE A 109 8.42 3.25 19.55
CA ILE A 109 9.63 2.86 20.28
C ILE A 109 9.19 1.90 21.41
N PRO A 110 9.55 0.60 21.36
CA PRO A 110 9.38 -0.26 22.51
C PRO A 110 10.23 0.32 23.64
N HIS A 111 9.68 0.41 24.85
CA HIS A 111 10.41 0.84 26.05
C HIS A 111 11.42 -0.26 26.42
N VAL A 112 12.49 -0.40 25.64
CA VAL A 112 13.58 -1.33 25.94
C VAL A 112 14.40 -0.72 27.06
N GLY A 113 14.10 -1.11 28.29
CA GLY A 113 14.82 -0.67 29.49
C GLY A 113 14.07 -0.91 30.80
N ASP A 114 12.74 -0.91 30.79
CA ASP A 114 11.92 -1.03 32.00
C ASP A 114 11.24 -2.41 32.10
N HIS A 115 12.04 -3.44 32.37
CA HIS A 115 11.50 -4.72 32.85
C HIS A 115 12.30 -5.16 34.07
N ASP A 116 11.60 -5.32 35.20
CA ASP A 116 12.14 -5.98 36.39
C ASP A 116 12.62 -7.39 36.00
N PRO A 117 13.86 -7.78 36.37
CA PRO A 117 14.37 -9.11 36.05
C PRO A 117 13.54 -10.16 36.80
N THR A 118 12.78 -10.96 36.05
CA THR A 118 12.07 -12.12 36.61
C THR A 118 12.91 -13.37 36.35
N ASP A 119 13.44 -13.98 37.42
CA ASP A 119 14.34 -15.15 37.42
C ASP A 119 13.69 -16.50 37.04
N GLN A 120 12.68 -16.51 36.15
CA GLN A 120 12.05 -17.76 35.72
C GLN A 120 12.23 -18.02 34.22
N PRO A 121 12.84 -19.16 33.82
CA PRO A 121 12.87 -19.56 32.42
C PRO A 121 11.45 -19.92 31.97
N ALA A 122 11.04 -19.35 30.84
CA ALA A 122 9.72 -19.56 30.25
C ALA A 122 9.47 -21.06 29.95
N GLY A 123 8.62 -21.68 30.76
CA GLY A 123 8.06 -23.00 30.48
C GLY A 123 6.98 -22.92 29.41
N PHE A 124 7.04 -23.79 28.41
CA PHE A 124 5.99 -23.93 27.41
C PHE A 124 4.73 -24.53 28.06
N SER A 125 3.65 -23.75 28.14
CA SER A 125 2.31 -24.23 28.50
C SER A 125 1.59 -24.74 27.26
N VAL A 126 1.41 -26.07 27.18
CA VAL A 126 0.42 -26.71 26.31
C VAL A 126 -0.91 -26.80 27.06
N GLY A 127 -1.99 -26.33 26.43
CA GLY A 127 -3.34 -26.32 27.00
C GLY A 127 -3.90 -27.73 27.26
N PRO A 128 -4.92 -27.85 28.13
CA PRO A 128 -5.41 -29.15 28.59
C PRO A 128 -6.21 -29.84 27.48
N GLY A 129 -5.78 -31.03 27.05
CA GLY A 129 -6.58 -31.93 26.20
C GLY A 129 -5.88 -32.68 25.07
N ALA A 130 -4.57 -32.53 24.85
CA ALA A 130 -3.87 -33.29 23.80
C ALA A 130 -3.25 -34.59 24.36
N PRO A 131 -3.62 -35.79 23.87
CA PRO A 131 -2.80 -36.96 24.06
C PRO A 131 -1.57 -36.85 23.15
N VAL A 132 -0.40 -36.99 23.76
CA VAL A 132 0.87 -37.18 23.07
C VAL A 132 0.97 -38.66 22.70
N ASP A 133 1.17 -38.97 21.43
CA ASP A 133 1.91 -40.18 21.09
C ASP A 133 2.83 -39.98 19.87
N PRO A 134 4.06 -40.52 19.89
CA PRO A 134 5.09 -40.26 18.90
C PRO A 134 5.26 -41.44 17.91
N ARG A 135 5.84 -41.12 16.74
CA ARG A 135 6.56 -41.97 15.75
C ARG A 135 5.85 -42.27 14.43
N GLY A 136 6.68 -42.22 13.38
CA GLY A 136 6.47 -42.80 12.03
C GLY A 136 5.86 -41.77 11.07
N GLY A 137 6.47 -41.39 9.96
CA GLY A 137 7.08 -42.24 8.92
C GLY A 137 6.22 -42.05 7.67
N GLY A 138 6.78 -41.46 6.61
CA GLY A 138 6.02 -40.86 5.52
C GLY A 138 5.29 -41.81 4.57
N ARG A 139 4.41 -41.25 3.72
CA ARG A 139 4.33 -41.48 2.27
C ARG A 139 3.21 -40.67 1.60
N GLU A 140 3.44 -40.44 0.32
CA GLU A 140 2.63 -39.80 -0.72
C GLU A 140 1.25 -40.45 -0.95
N SER A 141 0.30 -39.66 -1.50
CA SER A 141 -0.57 -39.93 -2.67
C SER A 141 -1.75 -38.93 -2.62
N ALA A 142 -1.86 -37.91 -3.49
CA ALA A 142 -2.38 -37.91 -4.86
C ALA A 142 -3.88 -38.29 -5.01
N LEU A 143 -4.61 -37.37 -5.68
CA LEU A 143 -5.99 -37.43 -6.24
C LEU A 143 -7.12 -37.14 -5.21
N ASP A 144 -8.19 -36.39 -5.49
CA ASP A 144 -8.86 -36.10 -6.77
C ASP A 144 -9.76 -34.82 -6.69
N ARG A 145 -10.23 -34.39 -7.86
CA ARG A 145 -10.79 -33.08 -8.26
C ARG A 145 -12.26 -32.85 -7.90
N GLY A 146 -12.63 -31.57 -7.77
CA GLY A 146 -14.01 -31.07 -7.88
C GLY A 146 -14.04 -29.64 -8.42
N GLY A 147 -13.74 -29.45 -9.71
CA GLY A 147 -13.76 -28.14 -10.36
C GLY A 147 -15.15 -27.80 -10.93
N VAL A 148 -15.69 -26.65 -10.53
CA VAL A 148 -16.90 -26.05 -11.12
C VAL A 148 -16.51 -25.37 -12.44
N MET A 149 -17.18 -25.75 -13.52
CA MET A 149 -16.97 -25.22 -14.88
C MET A 149 -17.76 -23.94 -15.11
N VAL A 150 -17.14 -22.90 -15.66
CA VAL A 150 -17.81 -21.79 -16.35
C VAL A 150 -17.20 -21.66 -17.74
N ALA A 151 -18.05 -21.71 -18.75
CA ALA A 151 -17.68 -21.77 -20.16
C ALA A 151 -17.21 -20.40 -20.69
N ALA A 152 -16.10 -20.39 -21.43
CA ALA A 152 -15.76 -19.31 -22.33
C ALA A 152 -15.80 -19.85 -23.77
N ARG A 153 -16.75 -19.30 -24.54
CA ARG A 153 -16.91 -19.49 -25.98
C ARG A 153 -15.90 -18.61 -26.69
N THR A 154 -15.09 -19.19 -27.59
CA THR A 154 -14.72 -18.54 -28.86
C THR A 154 -14.18 -19.59 -29.82
N GLU A 155 -14.82 -19.68 -30.98
CA GLU A 155 -14.41 -20.46 -32.13
C GLU A 155 -13.24 -19.75 -32.84
N SER A 156 -12.24 -20.50 -33.31
CA SER A 156 -11.99 -20.59 -34.76
C SER A 156 -10.95 -21.65 -35.08
N GLN A 157 -11.22 -22.31 -36.19
CA GLN A 157 -10.61 -23.47 -36.79
C GLN A 157 -9.36 -23.09 -37.59
N ALA A 158 -8.26 -23.82 -37.40
CA ALA A 158 -7.21 -23.95 -38.41
C ALA A 158 -6.48 -25.30 -38.22
N ASP A 159 -6.71 -26.19 -39.19
CA ASP A 159 -5.99 -27.44 -39.41
C ASP A 159 -4.49 -27.18 -39.65
N GLY A 160 -3.63 -28.08 -39.17
CA GLY A 160 -2.20 -28.05 -39.47
C GLY A 160 -1.38 -28.99 -38.60
N MET A 161 -1.16 -30.21 -39.09
CA MET A 161 -0.45 -31.32 -38.46
C MET A 161 1.07 -31.08 -38.31
N ALA A 162 1.63 -31.30 -37.10
CA ALA A 162 2.95 -31.92 -36.77
C ALA A 162 3.46 -31.53 -35.35
N PRO A 163 4.50 -32.19 -34.78
CA PRO A 163 4.66 -33.62 -34.48
C PRO A 163 4.72 -33.87 -32.95
N LEU A 164 4.53 -35.13 -32.55
CA LEU A 164 4.62 -35.63 -31.17
C LEU A 164 6.08 -35.57 -30.65
N GLY A 165 6.49 -34.43 -30.11
CA GLY A 165 7.60 -34.36 -29.14
C GLY A 165 7.09 -34.61 -27.71
N PRO A 166 7.94 -35.04 -26.75
CA PRO A 166 7.51 -35.21 -25.38
C PRO A 166 6.95 -33.88 -24.86
N ALA A 167 5.66 -33.86 -24.53
CA ALA A 167 4.94 -32.67 -24.08
C ALA A 167 5.52 -32.19 -22.74
N ARG A 168 6.53 -31.34 -22.81
CA ARG A 168 7.02 -30.51 -21.69
C ARG A 168 6.42 -29.10 -21.75
N SER A 169 5.21 -28.95 -22.27
CA SER A 169 4.48 -27.69 -22.21
C SER A 169 3.38 -27.80 -21.16
N VAL A 170 3.62 -27.20 -19.99
CA VAL A 170 2.53 -26.86 -19.08
C VAL A 170 1.75 -25.75 -19.78
N ARG A 171 0.51 -26.05 -20.19
CA ARG A 171 -0.41 -25.05 -20.76
C ARG A 171 -1.32 -24.55 -19.67
N PHE A 172 -1.00 -23.38 -19.13
CA PHE A 172 -1.92 -22.65 -18.25
C PHE A 172 -3.15 -22.24 -19.06
N ARG A 173 -4.35 -22.53 -18.55
CA ARG A 173 -5.62 -22.18 -19.23
C ARG A 173 -6.06 -20.75 -18.91
N ALA A 174 -5.86 -20.32 -17.67
CA ALA A 174 -6.18 -18.99 -17.18
C ALA A 174 -5.47 -18.75 -15.84
N ILE A 175 -5.34 -17.47 -15.47
CA ILE A 175 -5.18 -17.07 -14.08
C ILE A 175 -6.58 -17.04 -13.48
N ASN A 176 -6.83 -17.81 -12.42
CA ASN A 176 -8.17 -17.90 -11.83
C ASN A 176 -8.49 -16.68 -10.97
N TYR A 177 -7.55 -16.27 -10.12
CA TYR A 177 -7.66 -15.10 -9.27
C TYR A 177 -6.29 -14.75 -8.68
N LEU A 178 -6.15 -13.52 -8.19
CA LEU A 178 -5.05 -13.10 -7.33
C LEU A 178 -5.52 -13.14 -5.88
N LEU A 179 -4.79 -13.87 -5.03
CA LEU A 179 -5.07 -13.93 -3.61
C LEU A 179 -4.41 -12.74 -2.90
N ILE A 180 -5.19 -11.96 -2.15
CA ILE A 180 -4.75 -10.83 -1.35
C ILE A 180 -5.14 -11.10 0.10
N GLN A 181 -4.17 -11.06 1.00
CA GLN A 181 -4.40 -11.23 2.43
C GLN A 181 -4.60 -9.87 3.09
N VAL A 182 -5.65 -9.75 3.91
CA VAL A 182 -6.04 -8.51 4.58
C VAL A 182 -6.44 -8.76 6.03
N ASN A 183 -6.33 -7.73 6.87
CA ASN A 183 -6.77 -7.80 8.26
C ASN A 183 -8.28 -7.56 8.41
N ASP A 184 -8.82 -6.71 7.53
CA ASP A 184 -10.22 -6.30 7.52
C ASP A 184 -10.81 -6.51 6.12
N LEU A 185 -11.66 -7.52 6.01
CA LEU A 185 -12.30 -7.93 4.76
C LEU A 185 -13.38 -6.94 4.31
N VAL A 186 -14.09 -6.30 5.25
CA VAL A 186 -15.13 -5.31 4.94
C VAL A 186 -14.51 -4.08 4.31
N ARG A 187 -13.44 -3.59 4.93
CA ARG A 187 -12.69 -2.43 4.42
C ARG A 187 -12.09 -2.71 3.05
N ALA A 188 -11.55 -3.91 2.85
CA ALA A 188 -10.98 -4.29 1.57
C ALA A 188 -12.02 -4.42 0.46
N GLU A 189 -13.17 -5.02 0.78
CA GLU A 189 -14.29 -5.14 -0.15
C GLU A 189 -14.75 -3.77 -0.65
N ASN A 190 -15.03 -2.84 0.27
CA ASN A 190 -15.47 -1.49 -0.07
C ASN A 190 -14.42 -0.75 -0.92
N PHE A 191 -13.14 -0.85 -0.55
CA PHE A 191 -12.08 -0.18 -1.28
C PHE A 191 -11.97 -0.66 -2.74
N TYR A 192 -11.97 -1.97 -2.97
CA TYR A 192 -11.81 -2.52 -4.32
C TYR A 192 -13.08 -2.35 -5.17
N GLN A 193 -14.27 -2.37 -4.57
CA GLN A 193 -15.50 -1.99 -5.26
C GLN A 193 -15.49 -0.51 -5.68
N GLU A 194 -15.08 0.39 -4.79
CA GLU A 194 -15.12 1.83 -5.07
C GLU A 194 -14.01 2.26 -6.05
N PHE A 195 -12.78 1.82 -5.81
CA PHE A 195 -11.61 2.31 -6.55
C PHE A 195 -11.45 1.64 -7.92
N PHE A 196 -11.57 0.30 -7.95
CA PHE A 196 -11.45 -0.49 -9.19
C PHE A 196 -12.80 -0.83 -9.83
N ALA A 197 -13.93 -0.35 -9.30
CA ALA A 197 -15.26 -0.69 -9.81
C ALA A 197 -15.48 -2.21 -9.89
N MET A 198 -14.95 -2.97 -8.93
CA MET A 198 -15.12 -4.42 -8.91
C MET A 198 -16.51 -4.81 -8.41
N GLU A 199 -17.07 -5.87 -8.98
CA GLU A 199 -18.32 -6.48 -8.54
C GLU A 199 -18.05 -7.61 -7.54
N LEU A 200 -18.93 -7.74 -6.55
CA LEU A 200 -18.93 -8.87 -5.63
C LEU A 200 -19.43 -10.13 -6.32
N LEU A 201 -18.56 -11.12 -6.50
CA LEU A 201 -18.89 -12.41 -7.10
C LEU A 201 -19.43 -13.40 -6.06
N GLY A 202 -18.93 -13.32 -4.83
CA GLY A 202 -19.38 -14.18 -3.74
C GLY A 202 -18.51 -14.06 -2.49
N ARG A 203 -19.01 -14.61 -1.39
CA ARG A 203 -18.29 -14.72 -0.13
C ARG A 203 -18.31 -16.17 0.32
N VAL A 204 -17.25 -16.61 0.97
CA VAL A 204 -17.11 -17.98 1.48
C VAL A 204 -16.54 -17.96 2.89
N LYS A 205 -16.96 -18.94 3.68
CA LYS A 205 -16.44 -19.22 5.01
C LYS A 205 -15.68 -20.55 4.98
N ARG A 206 -14.58 -20.62 5.72
CA ARG A 206 -13.80 -21.84 5.88
C ARG A 206 -14.35 -22.61 7.09
N GLY A 207 -14.85 -23.81 6.83
CA GLY A 207 -15.26 -24.75 7.85
C GLY A 207 -14.05 -25.28 8.66
N PRO A 208 -14.30 -25.90 9.83
CA PRO A 208 -13.24 -26.44 10.69
C PRO A 208 -12.40 -27.54 10.02
N ASP A 209 -12.97 -28.21 9.02
CA ASP A 209 -12.41 -29.24 8.17
C ASP A 209 -11.76 -28.69 6.89
N GLY A 210 -11.64 -27.36 6.77
CA GLY A 210 -11.01 -26.67 5.64
C GLY A 210 -11.91 -26.56 4.39
N THR A 211 -13.14 -27.08 4.46
CA THR A 211 -14.15 -26.94 3.42
C THR A 211 -14.56 -25.48 3.25
N MET A 212 -14.65 -25.02 2.00
CA MET A 212 -15.09 -23.66 1.68
C MET A 212 -16.60 -23.67 1.46
N LEU A 213 -17.34 -23.06 2.38
CA LEU A 213 -18.80 -23.00 2.35
C LEU A 213 -19.23 -21.64 1.81
N PRO A 214 -20.04 -21.58 0.73
CA PRO A 214 -20.55 -20.31 0.22
C PRO A 214 -21.50 -19.67 1.23
N MET A 215 -21.36 -18.36 1.41
CA MET A 215 -22.27 -17.60 2.25
C MET A 215 -23.62 -17.41 1.54
N PRO A 216 -24.73 -17.29 2.31
CA PRO A 216 -26.04 -17.00 1.76
C PRO A 216 -26.07 -15.70 0.93
N ARG A 217 -26.98 -15.62 -0.04
CA ARG A 217 -27.11 -14.42 -0.89
C ARG A 217 -27.55 -13.17 -0.13
N ASP A 218 -28.27 -13.34 0.98
CA ASP A 218 -28.72 -12.28 1.88
C ASP A 218 -27.72 -11.97 3.00
N TYR A 219 -26.47 -12.44 2.85
CA TYR A 219 -25.40 -12.13 3.78
C TYR A 219 -25.21 -10.63 3.96
N SER A 220 -25.16 -10.21 5.22
CA SER A 220 -24.88 -8.85 5.65
C SER A 220 -23.73 -8.87 6.64
N TRP A 221 -22.77 -7.96 6.46
CA TRP A 221 -21.67 -7.76 7.41
C TRP A 221 -22.16 -7.40 8.81
N GLU A 222 -23.23 -6.61 8.92
CA GLU A 222 -23.82 -6.23 10.21
C GLU A 222 -24.38 -7.45 10.95
N ARG A 223 -25.12 -8.32 10.25
CA ARG A 223 -25.65 -9.56 10.83
C ARG A 223 -24.51 -10.50 11.22
N ALA A 224 -23.51 -10.66 10.36
CA ALA A 224 -22.36 -11.52 10.61
C ALA A 224 -21.54 -11.09 11.84
N MET A 225 -21.40 -9.77 12.07
CA MET A 225 -20.74 -9.24 13.27
C MET A 225 -21.52 -9.55 14.55
N GLN A 226 -22.86 -9.64 14.48
CA GLN A 226 -23.71 -9.98 15.63
C GLN A 226 -23.76 -11.49 15.90
N THR A 227 -23.78 -12.31 14.85
CA THR A 227 -23.89 -13.78 14.96
C THR A 227 -22.55 -14.49 15.06
N GLY A 228 -21.45 -13.81 14.73
CA GLY A 228 -20.12 -14.40 14.59
C GLY A 228 -19.93 -15.21 13.31
N ASP A 229 -20.91 -15.21 12.40
CA ASP A 229 -20.86 -15.97 11.14
C ASP A 229 -20.14 -15.18 10.03
N MET A 230 -18.87 -14.85 10.28
CA MET A 230 -18.06 -14.01 9.40
C MET A 230 -17.55 -14.80 8.19
N ALA A 231 -17.58 -14.17 7.02
CA ALA A 231 -16.87 -14.68 5.85
C ALA A 231 -15.35 -14.58 6.04
N ASP A 232 -14.63 -15.56 5.50
CA ASP A 232 -13.17 -15.62 5.53
C ASP A 232 -12.55 -15.19 4.20
N LEU A 233 -13.28 -15.38 3.10
CA LEU A 233 -12.88 -14.96 1.75
C LEU A 233 -14.00 -14.20 1.05
N THR A 234 -13.62 -13.17 0.29
CA THR A 234 -14.50 -12.49 -0.67
C THR A 234 -13.89 -12.55 -2.07
N PHE A 235 -14.70 -12.83 -3.09
CA PHE A 235 -14.31 -12.78 -4.50
C PHE A 235 -14.85 -11.53 -5.16
N LEU A 236 -13.96 -10.76 -5.79
CA LEU A 236 -14.25 -9.51 -6.49
C LEU A 236 -13.77 -9.61 -7.94
N GLY A 237 -14.52 -9.06 -8.89
CA GLY A 237 -14.17 -9.11 -10.30
C GLY A 237 -14.38 -7.79 -11.04
N ASN A 238 -13.45 -7.43 -11.92
CA ASN A 238 -13.68 -6.43 -12.97
C ASN A 238 -13.01 -6.90 -14.27
N GLY A 239 -13.82 -7.31 -15.24
CA GLY A 239 -13.35 -7.87 -16.50
C GLY A 239 -12.46 -9.11 -16.27
N PRO A 240 -11.22 -9.13 -16.78
CA PRO A 240 -10.30 -10.27 -16.63
C PRO A 240 -9.63 -10.35 -15.25
N LEU A 241 -9.75 -9.32 -14.41
CA LEU A 241 -9.13 -9.27 -13.10
C LEU A 241 -10.10 -9.81 -12.04
N ILE A 242 -9.71 -10.90 -11.39
CA ILE A 242 -10.43 -11.48 -10.26
C ILE A 242 -9.52 -11.47 -9.03
N LEU A 243 -10.01 -10.92 -7.92
CA LEU A 243 -9.34 -10.93 -6.63
C LEU A 243 -10.06 -11.88 -5.68
N ALA A 244 -9.30 -12.74 -5.01
CA ALA A 244 -9.73 -13.44 -3.80
C ALA A 244 -9.12 -12.71 -2.61
N VAL A 245 -9.94 -12.13 -1.75
CA VAL A 245 -9.48 -11.36 -0.59
C VAL A 245 -9.70 -12.22 0.65
N GLU A 246 -8.61 -12.61 1.32
CA GLU A 246 -8.60 -13.51 2.49
C GLU A 246 -8.37 -12.72 3.78
N ARG A 247 -9.21 -12.97 4.78
CA ARG A 247 -9.05 -12.41 6.12
C ARG A 247 -8.04 -13.22 6.93
N MET A 248 -7.00 -12.57 7.43
CA MET A 248 -5.99 -13.19 8.31
C MET A 248 -6.23 -12.92 9.81
N GLY A 249 -7.11 -11.97 10.14
CA GLY A 249 -7.42 -11.57 11.52
C GLY A 249 -6.57 -10.40 12.02
N LEU A 250 -7.07 -9.69 13.05
CA LEU A 250 -6.54 -8.39 13.49
C LEU A 250 -5.15 -8.46 14.18
N GLY A 251 -4.73 -9.65 14.63
CA GLY A 251 -3.45 -9.86 15.32
C GLY A 251 -2.29 -10.25 14.40
N VAL A 252 -2.54 -10.43 13.10
CA VAL A 252 -1.51 -10.80 12.14
C VAL A 252 -0.86 -9.55 11.58
N VAL A 253 0.44 -9.41 11.82
CA VAL A 253 1.24 -8.38 11.14
C VAL A 253 1.43 -8.85 9.69
N LEU A 254 0.62 -8.30 8.81
CA LEU A 254 0.82 -8.44 7.37
C LEU A 254 2.03 -7.59 6.98
N ASN A 255 3.22 -8.20 7.03
CA ASN A 255 4.39 -7.65 6.33
C ASN A 255 4.10 -7.58 4.83
N GLN A 256 4.97 -6.92 4.04
CA GLN A 256 4.88 -7.00 2.58
C GLN A 256 4.73 -8.47 2.17
N GLY A 257 3.55 -8.84 1.67
CA GLY A 257 3.28 -10.22 1.26
C GLY A 257 4.22 -10.63 0.13
N PRO A 258 4.29 -11.93 -0.22
CA PRO A 258 5.12 -12.40 -1.33
C PRO A 258 4.73 -11.76 -2.68
N LEU A 259 3.52 -11.20 -2.77
CA LEU A 259 3.07 -10.41 -3.91
C LEU A 259 3.71 -9.02 -3.90
N GLY A 260 4.84 -8.89 -4.59
CA GLY A 260 5.59 -7.63 -4.65
C GLY A 260 4.85 -6.50 -5.36
N MET A 261 4.12 -6.80 -6.46
CA MET A 261 3.40 -5.81 -7.27
C MET A 261 2.40 -6.48 -8.20
N VAL A 262 1.26 -5.83 -8.42
CA VAL A 262 0.29 -6.19 -9.48
C VAL A 262 0.32 -5.12 -10.56
N SER A 263 0.65 -5.49 -11.78
CA SER A 263 0.69 -4.57 -12.93
C SER A 263 -0.53 -4.74 -13.82
N LEU A 264 -1.22 -3.64 -14.11
CA LEU A 264 -2.44 -3.60 -14.91
C LEU A 264 -2.28 -2.65 -16.10
N GLY A 265 -2.55 -3.17 -17.30
CA GLY A 265 -2.71 -2.37 -18.51
C GLY A 265 -4.14 -1.84 -18.62
N VAL A 266 -4.30 -0.53 -18.80
CA VAL A 266 -5.60 0.14 -18.95
C VAL A 266 -5.59 1.09 -20.16
N ASP A 267 -6.77 1.53 -20.61
CA ASP A 267 -6.86 2.59 -21.61
C ASP A 267 -6.51 3.98 -21.01
N SER A 268 -6.23 4.96 -21.86
CA SER A 268 -5.79 6.29 -21.44
C SER A 268 -6.81 7.05 -20.57
N HIS A 269 -8.11 6.84 -20.79
CA HIS A 269 -9.15 7.49 -19.99
C HIS A 269 -9.20 6.89 -18.58
N THR A 270 -9.19 5.56 -18.48
CA THR A 270 -9.11 4.85 -17.19
C THR A 270 -7.81 5.19 -16.45
N PHE A 271 -6.68 5.30 -17.16
CA PHE A 271 -5.40 5.72 -16.59
C PHE A 271 -5.50 7.10 -15.92
N ALA A 272 -6.01 8.10 -16.64
CA ALA A 272 -6.13 9.47 -16.12
C ALA A 272 -7.07 9.53 -14.91
N ARG A 273 -8.20 8.81 -14.94
CA ARG A 273 -9.14 8.71 -13.82
C ARG A 273 -8.45 8.12 -12.59
N LEU A 274 -7.85 6.94 -12.72
CA LEU A 274 -7.20 6.25 -11.60
C LEU A 274 -6.04 7.09 -11.04
N LYS A 275 -5.22 7.69 -11.91
CA LYS A 275 -4.13 8.57 -11.49
C LYS A 275 -4.66 9.77 -10.69
N GLY A 276 -5.72 10.41 -11.16
CA GLY A 276 -6.38 11.50 -10.45
C GLY A 276 -6.89 11.06 -9.07
N GLU A 277 -7.56 9.92 -8.98
CA GLU A 277 -8.05 9.39 -7.71
C GLU A 277 -6.92 9.06 -6.72
N VAL A 278 -5.83 8.46 -7.18
CA VAL A 278 -4.67 8.17 -6.31
C VAL A 278 -4.04 9.44 -5.77
N LEU A 279 -3.96 10.51 -6.59
CA LEU A 279 -3.41 11.79 -6.17
C LEU A 279 -4.32 12.54 -5.19
N MET A 280 -5.63 12.30 -5.24
CA MET A 280 -6.62 12.96 -4.36
C MET A 280 -6.90 12.17 -3.07
N ARG A 281 -6.66 10.86 -3.06
CA ARG A 281 -6.82 9.98 -1.90
C ARG A 281 -5.53 9.91 -1.08
N PRO A 282 -5.58 9.54 0.21
CA PRO A 282 -4.38 9.34 1.04
C PRO A 282 -3.66 8.01 0.72
N LEU A 283 -3.41 7.75 -0.57
CA LEU A 283 -2.69 6.57 -1.05
C LEU A 283 -1.21 6.91 -1.24
N THR A 284 -0.34 5.91 -1.11
CA THR A 284 1.10 6.14 -1.22
C THR A 284 1.54 5.97 -2.66
N VAL A 285 1.82 7.07 -3.36
CA VAL A 285 2.44 7.02 -4.70
C VAL A 285 3.92 6.69 -4.54
N LEU A 286 4.37 5.61 -5.19
CA LEU A 286 5.77 5.16 -5.19
C LEU A 286 6.53 5.63 -6.44
N ARG A 287 5.83 5.76 -7.57
CA ARG A 287 6.38 6.27 -8.84
C ARG A 287 5.25 6.91 -9.63
N SER A 288 5.51 8.04 -10.28
CA SER A 288 4.54 8.68 -11.17
C SER A 288 5.23 9.07 -12.47
N GLY A 289 4.72 8.57 -13.58
CA GLY A 289 5.18 8.87 -14.93
C GLY A 289 4.03 9.30 -15.83
N ILE A 290 4.36 9.59 -17.09
CA ILE A 290 3.38 10.08 -18.08
C ILE A 290 2.41 8.97 -18.50
N ALA A 291 2.90 7.73 -18.65
CA ALA A 291 2.11 6.59 -19.13
C ALA A 291 2.08 5.39 -18.17
N SER A 292 2.74 5.50 -17.01
CA SER A 292 2.64 4.54 -15.92
C SER A 292 2.74 5.24 -14.56
N PHE A 293 2.12 4.67 -13.53
CA PHE A 293 2.36 5.07 -12.14
C PHE A 293 2.24 3.84 -11.23
N VAL A 294 2.99 3.89 -10.13
CA VAL A 294 3.00 2.86 -9.09
C VAL A 294 2.52 3.49 -7.81
N PHE A 295 1.57 2.86 -7.15
CA PHE A 295 1.08 3.28 -5.85
C PHE A 295 0.86 2.07 -4.95
N ARG A 296 0.69 2.32 -3.67
CA ARG A 296 0.34 1.34 -2.68
C ARG A 296 -1.01 1.71 -2.09
N ASP A 297 -1.90 0.71 -2.06
CA ASP A 297 -3.26 0.88 -1.55
C ASP A 297 -3.32 0.91 -0.01
N ALA A 298 -4.52 1.12 0.53
CA ALA A 298 -4.77 1.16 1.97
C ALA A 298 -4.54 -0.18 2.69
N LEU A 299 -4.36 -1.27 1.93
CA LEU A 299 -4.17 -2.64 2.39
C LEU A 299 -2.71 -3.08 2.18
N ASN A 300 -1.81 -2.15 1.84
CA ASN A 300 -0.38 -2.37 1.63
C ASN A 300 -0.05 -3.19 0.36
N VAL A 301 -0.98 -3.34 -0.58
CA VAL A 301 -0.73 -3.96 -1.90
C VAL A 301 -0.18 -2.91 -2.86
N THR A 302 0.89 -3.26 -3.58
CA THR A 302 1.51 -2.37 -4.56
C THR A 302 0.92 -2.64 -5.94
N TRP A 303 0.44 -1.57 -6.59
CA TRP A 303 -0.19 -1.60 -7.90
C TRP A 303 0.62 -0.75 -8.88
N GLU A 304 0.89 -1.28 -10.07
CA GLU A 304 1.33 -0.51 -11.23
C GLU A 304 0.18 -0.41 -12.21
N ILE A 305 -0.13 0.82 -12.63
CA ILE A 305 -1.12 1.09 -13.67
C ILE A 305 -0.37 1.68 -14.86
N ALA A 306 -0.52 1.08 -16.02
CA ALA A 306 0.13 1.50 -17.26
C ALA A 306 -0.88 1.65 -18.39
N VAL A 307 -0.68 2.62 -19.28
CA VAL A 307 -1.45 2.71 -20.52
C VAL A 307 -1.07 1.52 -21.40
N ALA A 308 -2.04 0.72 -21.83
CA ALA A 308 -1.80 -0.45 -22.66
C ALA A 308 -1.01 -0.06 -23.93
N GLY A 309 0.09 -0.77 -24.20
CA GLY A 309 1.00 -0.50 -25.32
C GLY A 309 2.05 0.59 -25.10
N SER A 310 2.03 1.31 -23.97
CA SER A 310 3.03 2.35 -23.64
C SER A 310 4.22 1.83 -22.81
N VAL A 311 4.01 0.72 -22.11
CA VAL A 311 5.03 -0.02 -21.37
C VAL A 311 5.15 -1.37 -22.07
N PRO A 312 6.36 -1.92 -22.27
CA PRO A 312 6.49 -3.31 -22.68
C PRO A 312 5.84 -4.16 -21.60
N LEU A 313 4.60 -4.59 -21.85
CA LEU A 313 4.05 -5.76 -21.19
C LEU A 313 5.05 -6.85 -21.55
N ILE A 314 5.86 -7.29 -20.57
CA ILE A 314 6.72 -8.45 -20.79
C ILE A 314 5.76 -9.55 -21.23
N PRO A 315 5.85 -10.03 -22.48
CA PRO A 315 4.97 -11.10 -22.92
C PRO A 315 5.33 -12.31 -22.06
N VAL A 316 4.36 -12.78 -21.26
CA VAL A 316 4.47 -14.01 -20.49
C VAL A 316 4.07 -15.18 -21.39
#